data_AF-A0A3S5FFF5-F1
#
_entry.id   AF-A0A3S5FFF5-F1
#
_cell.length_a   1.000
_cell.length_b   1.000
_cell.length_c   1.000
_cell.angle_alpha   90.00
_cell.angle_beta   90.00
_cell.angle_gamma   90.00
#
_symmetry.space_group_name_H-M   'P 1'
#
loop_
_entity.id
_entity.type
_entity.pdbx_description
1 polymer ?
#
loop_
_entity_poly.entity_id
_entity_poly.type
_entity_poly.pdbx_seq_one_letter_code
_entity_poly.pdbx_strand_id
1 'polypeptide(L)'
;MTDSNWPPFERVNPLLHLTYSDVWHILRSLSLPYCRLYDLGYTSIGNIRESHPNPALRFNTSDGTTSYRPAYLLEDESLERQARQLPEA
;
A
#
# COMPACT_ATOMS: atom_id res chain seq x y z
N MET A 1 7.29 -25.29 -5.65
CA MET A 1 6.31 -25.60 -6.71
C MET A 1 5.02 -24.83 -6.47
N THR A 2 4.29 -24.54 -7.54
CA THR A 2 2.91 -24.05 -7.49
C THR A 2 1.95 -25.08 -6.89
N ASP A 3 0.79 -24.61 -6.45
CA ASP A 3 -0.27 -25.47 -5.90
C ASP A 3 -0.91 -26.31 -7.02
N SER A 4 -1.51 -27.45 -6.70
CA SER A 4 -1.97 -28.44 -7.69
C SER A 4 -3.05 -27.94 -8.67
N ASN A 5 -3.75 -26.86 -8.33
CA ASN A 5 -4.74 -26.20 -9.18
C ASN A 5 -4.14 -25.10 -10.08
N TRP A 6 -2.83 -24.90 -10.05
CA TRP A 6 -2.08 -23.97 -10.91
C TRP A 6 -1.15 -24.74 -11.87
N PRO A 7 -0.78 -24.14 -13.01
CA PRO A 7 0.25 -24.72 -13.89
C PRO A 7 1.55 -25.02 -13.13
N PRO A 8 2.25 -26.13 -13.44
CA PRO A 8 3.43 -26.54 -12.67
C PRO A 8 4.65 -25.68 -13.01
N PHE A 9 5.07 -24.85 -12.07
CA PHE A 9 6.33 -24.10 -12.13
C PHE A 9 6.87 -23.77 -10.73
N GLU A 10 8.12 -23.32 -10.67
CA GLU A 10 8.74 -22.86 -9.44
C GLU A 10 8.40 -21.39 -9.16
N ARG A 11 7.94 -21.11 -7.93
CA ARG A 11 7.74 -19.74 -7.44
C ARG A 11 9.03 -19.28 -6.76
N VAL A 12 9.66 -18.26 -7.31
CA VAL A 12 10.81 -17.58 -6.69
C VAL A 12 10.30 -16.28 -6.07
N ASN A 13 10.38 -16.15 -4.74
CA ASN A 13 9.85 -15.02 -3.98
C ASN A 13 10.98 -14.22 -3.31
N PRO A 14 11.81 -13.48 -4.06
CA PRO A 14 13.02 -12.83 -3.52
C PRO A 14 12.70 -11.69 -2.55
N LEU A 15 11.46 -11.18 -2.55
CA LEU A 15 11.01 -10.07 -1.71
C LEU A 15 10.22 -10.52 -0.46
N LEU A 16 10.19 -11.83 -0.17
CA LEU A 16 9.31 -12.40 0.86
C LEU A 16 9.51 -11.80 2.27
N HIS A 17 10.73 -11.35 2.56
CA HIS A 17 11.10 -10.82 3.88
C HIS A 17 11.13 -9.29 3.94
N LEU A 18 10.82 -8.59 2.84
CA LEU A 18 10.73 -7.14 2.87
C LEU A 18 9.50 -6.72 3.65
N THR A 19 9.70 -5.81 4.61
CA THR A 19 8.62 -5.13 5.34
C THR A 19 8.08 -3.94 4.56
N TYR A 20 6.99 -3.34 5.04
CA TYR A 20 6.46 -2.10 4.47
C TYR A 20 7.51 -0.98 4.47
N SER A 21 8.23 -0.87 5.59
CA SER A 21 9.31 0.10 5.76
C SER A 21 10.45 -0.12 4.77
N ASP A 22 10.88 -1.38 4.57
CA ASP A 22 11.96 -1.71 3.64
C ASP A 22 11.62 -1.29 2.20
N VAL A 23 10.39 -1.55 1.75
CA VAL A 23 9.92 -1.16 0.42
C VAL A 23 10.04 0.34 0.23
N TRP A 24 9.55 1.15 1.17
CA TRP A 24 9.63 2.61 1.06
C TRP A 24 11.06 3.13 1.19
N HIS A 25 11.88 2.52 2.04
CA HIS A 25 13.28 2.88 2.17
C HIS A 25 14.02 2.69 0.84
N ILE A 26 13.83 1.55 0.16
CA ILE A 26 14.44 1.27 -1.15
C ILE A 26 13.94 2.25 -2.21
N LEU A 27 12.61 2.40 -2.35
CA LEU A 27 12.02 3.27 -3.37
C LEU A 27 12.51 4.72 -3.24
N ARG A 28 12.56 5.26 -2.01
CA ARG A 28 12.94 6.66 -1.78
C ARG A 28 14.44 6.90 -1.77
N SER A 29 15.24 6.01 -1.18
CA SER A 29 16.71 6.16 -1.16
C SER A 29 17.30 6.12 -2.56
N LEU A 30 16.72 5.33 -3.45
CA LEU A 30 17.15 5.17 -4.84
C LEU A 30 16.40 6.08 -5.82
N SER A 31 15.47 6.91 -5.34
CA SER A 31 14.62 7.78 -6.19
C SER A 31 13.91 7.02 -7.32
N LEU A 32 13.44 5.81 -7.03
CA LEU A 32 12.73 4.98 -8.01
C LEU A 32 11.33 5.55 -8.26
N PRO A 33 10.84 5.53 -9.52
CA PRO A 33 9.47 5.93 -9.80
C PRO A 33 8.48 4.93 -9.18
N TYR A 34 7.42 5.46 -8.56
CA TYR A 34 6.32 4.68 -8.01
C TYR A 34 4.98 5.32 -8.37
N CYS A 35 3.87 4.59 -8.15
CA CYS A 35 2.54 5.07 -8.50
C CYS A 35 2.14 6.29 -7.64
N ARG A 36 1.74 7.39 -8.29
CA ARG A 36 1.37 8.65 -7.60
C ARG A 36 0.21 8.50 -6.61
N LEU A 37 -0.61 7.46 -6.71
CA LEU A 37 -1.66 7.21 -5.70
C LEU A 37 -1.09 7.05 -4.29
N TYR A 38 0.14 6.54 -4.16
CA TYR A 38 0.80 6.46 -2.86
C TYR A 38 1.10 7.85 -2.27
N ASP A 39 1.33 8.88 -3.07
CA ASP A 39 1.46 10.27 -2.58
C ASP A 39 0.12 10.84 -2.09
N LEU A 40 -0.99 10.28 -2.54
CA LEU A 40 -2.36 10.66 -2.15
C LEU A 40 -2.88 9.82 -0.95
N GLY A 41 -1.98 9.12 -0.25
CA GLY A 41 -2.28 8.38 0.97
C GLY A 41 -2.87 6.99 0.79
N TYR A 42 -2.91 6.46 -0.44
CA TYR A 42 -3.20 5.04 -0.64
C TYR A 42 -2.01 4.22 -0.14
N THR A 43 -2.23 3.23 0.72
CA THR A 43 -1.15 2.36 1.24
C THR A 43 -1.20 0.96 0.66
N SER A 44 -2.35 0.57 0.09
CA SER A 44 -2.53 -0.73 -0.55
C SER A 44 -3.53 -0.60 -1.70
N ILE A 45 -3.09 -0.89 -2.92
CA ILE A 45 -3.87 -0.70 -4.14
C ILE A 45 -4.42 -2.07 -4.59
N GLY A 46 -5.74 -2.18 -4.61
CA GLY A 46 -6.50 -3.32 -5.12
C GLY A 46 -7.31 -2.92 -6.36
N ASN A 47 -8.61 -3.21 -6.35
CA ASN A 47 -9.50 -2.76 -7.41
C ASN A 47 -9.98 -1.31 -7.17
N ILE A 48 -10.59 -0.70 -8.19
CA ILE A 48 -11.03 0.71 -8.15
C ILE A 48 -12.15 1.00 -7.14
N ARG A 49 -12.95 0.00 -6.77
CA ARG A 49 -14.10 0.16 -5.88
C ARG A 49 -13.76 -0.03 -4.41
N GLU A 50 -12.69 -0.78 -4.14
CA GLU A 50 -12.32 -1.21 -2.78
C GLU A 50 -11.07 -0.50 -2.27
N SER A 51 -10.37 0.27 -3.12
CA SER A 51 -9.15 0.96 -2.71
C SER A 51 -9.46 2.41 -2.36
N HIS A 52 -9.15 2.79 -1.12
CA HIS A 52 -9.29 4.16 -0.63
C HIS A 52 -7.99 4.66 0.04
N PRO A 53 -7.81 5.98 0.20
CA PRO A 53 -6.73 6.52 1.03
C PRO A 53 -6.81 6.01 2.47
N ASN A 54 -5.66 5.74 3.07
CA ASN A 54 -5.57 5.18 4.42
C ASN A 54 -6.04 6.19 5.48
N PRO A 55 -7.05 5.85 6.31
CA PRO A 55 -7.53 6.72 7.38
C PRO A 55 -6.44 7.15 8.37
N ALA A 56 -5.43 6.31 8.63
CA ALA A 56 -4.31 6.64 9.52
C ALA A 56 -3.42 7.79 9.00
N LEU A 57 -3.48 8.08 7.70
CA LEU A 57 -2.74 9.16 7.05
C LEU A 57 -3.55 10.45 6.90
N ARG A 58 -4.81 10.46 7.35
CA ARG A 58 -5.74 11.58 7.21
C ARG A 58 -5.29 12.77 8.07
N PHE A 59 -5.40 13.98 7.51
CA PHE A 59 -5.26 15.23 8.26
C PHE A 59 -6.18 16.32 7.70
N ASN A 60 -6.39 17.38 8.48
CA ASN A 60 -7.13 18.57 8.03
C ASN A 60 -6.14 19.69 7.70
N THR A 61 -6.30 20.32 6.55
CA THR A 61 -5.56 21.51 6.14
C THR A 61 -6.12 22.75 6.84
N SER A 62 -5.37 23.87 6.79
CA SER A 62 -5.74 25.13 7.47
C SER A 62 -7.05 25.76 6.98
N ASP A 63 -7.49 25.41 5.77
CA ASP A 63 -8.77 25.81 5.17
C ASP A 63 -9.94 24.86 5.54
N GLY A 64 -9.69 23.85 6.38
CA GLY A 64 -10.68 22.87 6.81
C GLY A 64 -10.89 21.69 5.85
N THR A 65 -10.14 21.60 4.76
CA THR A 65 -10.24 20.49 3.80
C THR A 65 -9.58 19.22 4.37
N THR A 66 -10.17 18.05 4.13
CA THR A 66 -9.52 16.75 4.43
C THR A 66 -8.49 16.41 3.35
N SER A 67 -7.28 16.07 3.76
CA SER A 67 -6.20 15.58 2.89
C SER A 67 -5.48 14.38 3.52
N TYR A 68 -4.55 13.77 2.80
CA TYR A 68 -3.84 12.56 3.22
C TYR A 68 -2.34 12.70 3.02
N ARG A 69 -1.58 12.20 3.98
CA ARG A 69 -0.12 12.11 3.91
C ARG A 69 0.29 11.01 2.94
N PRO A 70 1.47 11.11 2.29
CA PRO A 70 2.02 10.04 1.48
C PRO A 70 2.15 8.72 2.24
N ALA A 71 2.02 7.61 1.53
CA ALA A 71 2.03 6.25 2.07
C ALA A 71 3.27 5.93 2.91
N TYR A 72 4.45 6.40 2.52
CA TYR A 72 5.69 6.17 3.26
C TYR A 72 5.71 6.81 4.67
N LEU A 73 4.72 7.63 5.03
CA LEU A 73 4.52 8.17 6.37
C LEU A 73 3.60 7.32 7.25
N LEU A 74 3.15 6.15 6.77
CA LEU A 74 2.41 5.20 7.61
C LEU A 74 3.37 4.56 8.60
N GLU A 75 3.17 4.83 9.90
CA GLU A 75 4.03 4.32 10.97
C GLU A 75 3.69 2.88 11.36
N ASP A 76 2.39 2.56 11.45
CA ASP A 76 1.91 1.21 11.76
C ASP A 76 1.63 0.44 10.46
N GLU A 77 2.58 -0.40 10.07
CA GLU A 77 2.47 -1.24 8.86
C GLU A 77 1.32 -2.25 8.91
N SER A 78 0.83 -2.61 10.10
CA SER A 78 -0.33 -3.51 10.21
C SER A 78 -1.61 -2.90 9.60
N LEU A 79 -1.64 -1.57 9.47
CA LEU A 79 -2.74 -0.81 8.87
C LEU A 79 -2.63 -0.69 7.35
N GLU A 80 -1.62 -1.29 6.69
CA GLU A 80 -1.40 -1.15 5.24
C GLU A 80 -2.68 -1.38 4.44
N ARG A 81 -3.47 -2.39 4.82
CA ARG A 81 -4.68 -2.82 4.10
C ARG A 81 -5.99 -2.38 4.75
N GLN A 82 -5.95 -1.55 5.79
CA GLN A 82 -7.14 -1.10 6.54
C GLN A 82 -8.16 -0.41 5.62
N ALA A 83 -7.70 0.27 4.57
CA ALA A 83 -8.55 0.98 3.63
C ALA A 83 -9.14 0.11 2.52
N ARG A 84 -8.86 -1.21 2.50
CA ARG A 84 -9.51 -2.16 1.60
C ARG A 84 -10.82 -2.63 2.25
N GLN A 85 -11.93 -2.03 1.86
CA GLN A 85 -13.25 -2.51 2.27
C GLN A 85 -13.75 -3.54 1.26
N LEU A 86 -14.19 -4.72 1.75
CA LEU A 86 -15.11 -5.55 0.98
C LEU A 86 -16.50 -4.92 1.10
N PRO A 87 -17.35 -4.93 0.05
CA PRO A 87 -18.75 -4.57 0.22
C PRO A 87 -19.34 -5.45 1.34
N GLU A 88 -20.08 -4.83 2.28
CA GLU A 88 -20.87 -5.57 3.27
C GLU A 88 -21.73 -6.59 2.52
N ALA A 89 -21.59 -7.86 2.89
CA ALA A 89 -22.38 -8.97 2.35
C ALA A 89 -23.74 -9.07 3.05
#